data_AF-A0AAW1CS57-F1
#
_entry.id   AF-A0AAW1CS57-F1
#
_cell.length_a   1.000
_cell.length_b   1.000
_cell.length_c   1.000
_cell.angle_alpha   90.00
_cell.angle_beta   90.00
_cell.angle_gamma   90.00
#
_symmetry.space_group_name_H-M   'P 1'
#
loop_
_entity.id
_entity.type
_entity.pdbx_description
1 polymer ?
#
loop_
_entity_poly.entity_id
_entity_poly.type
_entity_poly.pdbx_seq_one_letter_code
_entity_poly.pdbx_strand_id
1 'polypeptide(L)'
;MYTLLQMVQLKAYTMIQFSWMLLRVYNKGNFSMETNLMKQSYLERMATQAVALKNALKSAKNDLWKCDPKIHSEGETYTEITRFLQGFIVNEVDLNSENTCRENCAFYKYTKQHSCFKNQFCSKQSPCKGNVVGCTFVDSDMWICQAPRWTNKRYDWIEYENGRTLGEKKTCTRAITKVDSWWRWLFWHCSYCFCFCDDSKDPLSNRYFNLREVTSDVETNKVITGIRFVKSSGVIHIQIQEGQLGEHGEVNSSSVTWKPVDDYNIESSGVQVGVDYHMLTWEHRAIDLDDLILPKDHILTGIKFRKVGGHLNLEIRGSEFNITSGKLKDSGKKSRWISNDNTDGAYEKPRTQLHLYKPDVPTKRSIARSEPDSKSDQYIEFTSTDVDADVSQSAVPFIDTQWVTPNPPIPLVGAGVYHKGSRYSGGFIALKVFTYDYSDQIVSFFPELNEAEFKK
;
A
#
# COMPACT_ATOMS: atom_id res chain seq x y z
N MET A 1 1.31 27.08 10.65
CA MET A 1 0.49 28.25 10.25
C MET A 1 -0.14 28.96 11.46
N TYR A 2 -0.82 28.26 12.37
CA TYR A 2 -1.39 28.87 13.58
C TYR A 2 -0.36 29.61 14.44
N THR A 3 0.74 28.94 14.80
CA THR A 3 1.86 29.53 15.57
C THR A 3 2.43 30.81 14.93
N LEU A 4 2.46 30.87 13.59
CA LEU A 4 2.90 32.05 12.85
C LEU A 4 1.89 33.21 13.00
N LEU A 5 0.59 32.95 12.80
CA LEU A 5 -0.46 33.94 13.01
C LEU A 5 -0.42 34.49 14.45
N GLN A 6 -0.20 33.59 15.39
CA GLN A 6 -0.07 33.90 16.81
C GLN A 6 1.11 34.82 17.13
N MET A 7 2.30 34.48 16.63
CA MET A 7 3.48 35.33 16.77
C MET A 7 3.29 36.71 16.13
N VAL A 8 2.59 36.80 14.99
CA VAL A 8 2.31 38.09 14.35
C VAL A 8 1.39 38.94 15.21
N GLN A 9 0.32 38.37 15.77
CA GLN A 9 -0.57 39.11 16.66
C GLN A 9 0.12 39.56 17.95
N LEU A 10 0.94 38.70 18.55
CA LEU A 10 1.72 39.05 19.74
C LEU A 10 2.72 40.18 19.44
N LYS A 11 3.41 40.13 18.30
CA LYS A 11 4.31 41.21 17.85
C LYS A 11 3.56 42.53 17.66
N ALA A 12 2.41 42.50 17.00
CA ALA A 12 1.59 43.70 16.80
C ALA A 12 1.11 44.28 18.14
N TYR A 13 0.61 43.42 19.04
CA TYR A 13 0.19 43.81 20.39
C TYR A 13 1.33 44.45 21.17
N THR A 14 2.49 43.78 21.26
CA THR A 14 3.66 44.26 22.00
C THR A 14 4.23 45.56 21.45
N MET A 15 4.29 45.73 20.12
CA MET A 15 4.73 46.98 19.50
C MET A 15 3.83 48.17 19.86
N ILE A 16 2.51 47.98 19.83
CA ILE A 16 1.55 49.03 20.17
C ILE A 16 1.64 49.37 21.66
N GLN A 17 1.69 48.38 22.54
CA GLN A 17 1.85 48.59 23.99
C GLN A 17 3.14 49.36 24.32
N PHE A 18 4.25 48.99 23.67
CA PHE A 18 5.53 49.67 23.83
C PHE A 18 5.46 51.13 23.35
N SER A 19 4.76 51.41 22.25
CA SER A 19 4.59 52.78 21.75
C SER A 19 3.86 53.69 22.76
N TRP A 20 2.79 53.21 23.39
CA TRP A 20 2.06 53.95 24.41
C TRP A 20 2.85 54.11 25.70
N MET A 21 3.63 53.09 26.09
CA MET A 21 4.56 53.19 27.20
C MET A 21 5.57 54.32 26.98
N LEU A 22 6.19 54.41 25.79
CA LEU A 22 7.12 55.49 25.47
C LEU A 22 6.44 56.87 25.51
N LEU A 23 5.26 57.02 24.91
CA LEU A 23 4.54 58.29 24.94
C LEU A 23 4.22 58.75 26.37
N ARG A 24 3.92 57.81 27.27
CA ARG A 24 3.72 58.10 28.69
C ARG A 24 5.02 58.56 29.37
N VAL A 25 6.15 57.90 29.10
CA VAL A 25 7.47 58.30 29.62
C VAL A 25 7.86 59.71 29.17
N TYR A 26 7.53 60.09 27.93
CA TYR A 26 7.78 61.43 27.40
C TYR A 26 6.69 62.48 27.76
N ASN A 27 5.81 62.18 28.72
CA ASN A 27 4.72 63.07 29.17
C ASN A 27 3.81 63.56 28.02
N LYS A 28 3.57 62.71 27.01
CA LYS A 28 2.70 63.03 25.86
C LYS A 28 1.22 62.64 26.07
N GLY A 29 0.87 61.99 27.18
CA GLY A 29 -0.50 61.61 27.52
C GLY A 29 -0.62 60.39 28.42
N ASN A 30 -1.84 60.10 28.88
CA ASN A 30 -2.17 58.94 29.71
C ASN A 30 -2.96 57.91 28.88
N PHE A 31 -2.25 57.02 28.18
CA PHE A 31 -2.81 56.03 27.24
C PHE A 31 -3.37 54.76 27.92
N SER A 32 -3.90 54.91 29.14
CA SER A 32 -4.35 53.76 29.94
C SER A 32 -5.61 53.10 29.36
N MET A 33 -6.50 53.88 28.75
CA MET A 33 -7.73 53.37 28.14
C MET A 33 -7.41 52.57 26.87
N GLU A 34 -6.59 53.12 25.99
CA GLU A 34 -6.15 52.50 24.75
C GLU A 34 -5.39 51.20 25.02
N THR A 35 -4.54 51.20 26.04
CA THR A 35 -3.82 50.01 26.52
C THR A 35 -4.78 48.88 26.88
N ASN A 36 -5.82 49.18 27.66
CA ASN A 36 -6.82 48.20 28.09
C ASN A 36 -7.68 47.70 26.92
N LEU A 37 -8.17 48.60 26.07
CA LEU A 37 -8.96 48.24 24.89
C LEU A 37 -8.18 47.35 23.92
N MET A 38 -6.90 47.65 23.71
CA MET A 38 -6.04 46.83 22.85
C MET A 38 -5.78 45.45 23.46
N LYS A 39 -5.64 45.35 24.79
CA LYS A 39 -5.53 44.07 25.49
C LYS A 39 -6.80 43.23 25.31
N GLN A 40 -7.98 43.82 25.52
CA GLN A 40 -9.26 43.13 25.31
C GLN A 40 -9.42 42.67 23.86
N SER A 41 -9.18 43.56 22.89
CA SER A 41 -9.27 43.23 21.47
C SER A 41 -8.25 42.15 21.04
N TYR A 42 -7.05 42.14 21.62
CA TYR A 42 -6.09 41.06 21.41
C TYR A 42 -6.66 39.73 21.92
N LEU A 43 -7.11 39.66 23.18
CA LEU A 43 -7.68 38.45 23.78
C LEU A 43 -8.92 37.92 23.05
N GLU A 44 -9.82 38.80 22.60
CA GLU A 44 -11.00 38.41 21.83
C GLU A 44 -10.64 37.81 20.46
N ARG A 45 -9.68 38.43 19.75
CA ARG A 45 -9.19 37.90 18.46
C ARG A 45 -8.52 36.54 18.64
N MET A 46 -7.72 36.41 19.69
CA MET A 46 -7.08 35.16 20.09
C MET A 46 -8.10 34.04 20.32
N ALA A 47 -9.13 34.31 21.13
CA ALA A 47 -10.21 33.36 21.42
C ALA A 47 -10.92 32.93 20.14
N THR A 48 -11.30 33.90 19.32
CA THR A 48 -12.04 33.68 18.07
C THR A 48 -11.22 32.82 17.10
N GLN A 49 -9.93 33.08 16.97
CA GLN A 49 -9.04 32.29 16.13
C GLN A 49 -8.83 30.87 16.65
N ALA A 50 -8.68 30.71 17.97
CA ALA A 50 -8.55 29.40 18.60
C ALA A 50 -9.80 28.53 18.34
N VAL A 51 -10.99 29.09 18.51
CA VAL A 51 -12.28 28.42 18.24
C VAL A 51 -12.40 28.08 16.75
N ALA A 52 -12.10 29.03 15.86
CA ALA A 52 -12.15 28.79 14.42
C ALA A 52 -11.20 27.65 13.99
N LEU A 53 -9.97 27.63 14.51
CA LEU A 53 -9.00 26.57 14.23
C LEU A 53 -9.47 25.22 14.79
N LYS A 54 -9.97 25.19 16.03
CA LYS A 54 -10.50 23.97 16.65
C LYS A 54 -11.61 23.36 15.79
N ASN A 55 -12.53 24.18 15.29
CA ASN A 55 -13.60 23.72 14.41
C ASN A 55 -13.07 23.23 13.06
N ALA A 56 -12.09 23.93 12.48
CA ALA A 56 -11.46 23.52 11.23
C ALA A 56 -10.75 22.16 11.38
N LEU A 57 -9.98 21.96 12.45
CA LEU A 57 -9.29 20.69 12.72
C LEU A 57 -10.27 19.53 12.93
N LYS A 58 -11.36 19.74 13.69
CA LYS A 58 -12.40 18.72 13.88
C LYS A 58 -13.08 18.28 12.59
N SER A 59 -13.16 19.17 11.60
CA SER A 59 -13.74 18.88 10.28
C SER A 59 -12.74 18.34 9.27
N ALA A 60 -11.44 18.54 9.52
CA ALA A 60 -10.40 18.13 8.60
C ALA A 60 -10.20 16.62 8.67
N LYS A 61 -10.08 15.99 7.51
CA LYS A 61 -9.64 14.61 7.46
C LYS A 61 -8.19 14.51 7.93
N ASN A 62 -7.90 13.48 8.72
CA ASN A 62 -6.56 13.23 9.24
C ASN A 62 -5.83 12.10 8.49
N ASP A 63 -6.43 11.54 7.43
CA ASP A 63 -5.76 10.56 6.59
C ASP A 63 -4.79 11.23 5.60
N LEU A 64 -3.59 10.69 5.51
CA LEU A 64 -2.54 11.12 4.60
C LEU A 64 -2.10 9.96 3.72
N TRP A 65 -2.10 10.19 2.43
CA TRP A 65 -1.69 9.24 1.39
C TRP A 65 -0.96 9.97 0.25
N LYS A 66 -0.36 9.22 -0.68
CA LYS A 66 0.43 9.80 -1.78
C LYS A 66 -0.28 9.70 -3.13
N CYS A 67 -0.39 10.86 -3.78
CA CYS A 67 -0.74 10.95 -5.19
C CYS A 67 0.29 10.24 -6.07
N ASP A 68 -0.08 9.94 -7.30
CA ASP A 68 0.85 9.40 -8.28
C ASP A 68 2.01 10.39 -8.56
N PRO A 69 3.24 9.89 -8.69
CA PRO A 69 4.37 10.70 -9.13
C PRO A 69 4.16 11.16 -10.58
N LYS A 70 4.95 12.12 -11.02
CA LYS A 70 4.93 12.55 -12.43
C LYS A 70 5.35 11.42 -13.39
N ILE A 71 6.28 10.58 -12.95
CA ILE A 71 6.81 9.43 -13.69
C ILE A 71 6.99 8.29 -12.69
N HIS A 72 6.46 7.11 -13.03
CA HIS A 72 6.70 5.91 -12.25
C HIS A 72 8.06 5.30 -12.60
N SER A 73 8.82 4.99 -11.57
CA SER A 73 10.14 4.35 -11.59
C SER A 73 10.13 3.17 -10.62
N GLU A 74 10.50 1.99 -11.11
CA GLU A 74 10.54 0.75 -10.32
C GLU A 74 11.67 0.84 -9.28
N GLY A 75 11.39 0.44 -8.04
CA GLY A 75 12.31 0.54 -6.90
C GLY A 75 12.32 1.89 -6.21
N GLU A 76 11.80 2.95 -6.86
CA GLU A 76 11.70 4.29 -6.25
C GLU A 76 10.26 4.64 -5.87
N THR A 77 9.33 4.48 -6.81
CA THR A 77 7.92 4.87 -6.65
C THR A 77 6.96 3.70 -6.63
N TYR A 78 7.36 2.56 -7.21
CA TYR A 78 6.59 1.33 -7.15
C TYR A 78 7.50 0.11 -7.20
N THR A 79 6.94 -1.05 -6.89
CA THR A 79 7.52 -2.36 -7.21
C THR A 79 6.42 -3.33 -7.62
N GLU A 80 6.77 -4.42 -8.29
CA GLU A 80 5.81 -5.44 -8.73
C GLU A 80 6.09 -6.81 -8.09
N ILE A 81 5.06 -7.63 -8.05
CA ILE A 81 5.20 -9.08 -7.88
C ILE A 81 5.63 -9.65 -9.22
N THR A 82 6.62 -10.55 -9.22
CA THR A 82 7.18 -11.10 -10.47
C THR A 82 6.86 -12.58 -10.63
N ARG A 83 6.66 -13.02 -11.87
CA ARG A 83 6.40 -14.43 -12.24
C ARG A 83 5.24 -15.08 -11.47
N PHE A 84 4.18 -14.34 -11.17
CA PHE A 84 3.00 -14.83 -10.47
C PHE A 84 1.79 -14.87 -11.41
N LEU A 85 1.13 -16.03 -11.49
CA LEU A 85 -0.06 -16.27 -12.33
C LEU A 85 0.10 -15.76 -13.77
N GLN A 86 1.26 -16.00 -14.38
CA GLN A 86 1.48 -15.56 -15.76
C GLN A 86 0.74 -16.43 -16.75
N GLY A 87 0.19 -15.81 -17.80
CA GLY A 87 -0.33 -16.52 -18.97
C GLY A 87 0.69 -17.52 -19.50
N PHE A 88 0.24 -18.75 -19.72
CA PHE A 88 1.06 -19.92 -20.04
C PHE A 88 0.36 -20.80 -21.06
N ILE A 89 1.01 -20.97 -22.22
CA ILE A 89 0.50 -21.82 -23.30
C ILE A 89 1.03 -23.24 -23.10
N VAL A 90 0.15 -24.22 -23.10
CA VAL A 90 0.52 -25.63 -22.90
C VAL A 90 -0.46 -26.53 -23.64
N ASN A 91 0.04 -27.60 -24.26
CA ASN A 91 -0.83 -28.54 -24.96
C ASN A 91 -1.53 -29.46 -23.97
N GLU A 92 -2.78 -29.83 -24.26
CA GLU A 92 -3.58 -30.74 -23.45
C GLU A 92 -2.83 -32.04 -23.10
N VAL A 93 -2.06 -32.56 -24.06
CA VAL A 93 -1.27 -33.79 -23.88
C VAL A 93 -0.28 -33.70 -22.72
N ASP A 94 0.16 -32.49 -22.35
CA ASP A 94 1.12 -32.26 -21.27
C ASP A 94 0.46 -31.94 -19.92
N LEU A 95 -0.88 -31.86 -19.87
CA LEU A 95 -1.66 -31.49 -18.68
C LEU A 95 -2.15 -32.68 -17.85
N ASN A 96 -1.86 -33.91 -18.27
CA ASN A 96 -2.21 -35.14 -17.56
C ASN A 96 -1.04 -36.14 -17.58
N SER A 97 -1.01 -37.06 -16.61
CA SER A 97 0.04 -38.08 -16.50
C SER A 97 0.00 -39.16 -17.57
N GLU A 98 -1.14 -39.34 -18.23
CA GLU A 98 -1.34 -40.37 -19.26
C GLU A 98 -0.85 -39.92 -20.64
N ASN A 99 -0.47 -38.64 -20.78
CA ASN A 99 -0.14 -38.00 -22.04
C ASN A 99 -1.24 -38.17 -23.09
N THR A 100 -2.49 -37.88 -22.73
CA THR A 100 -3.67 -38.03 -23.61
C THR A 100 -4.37 -36.69 -23.87
N CYS A 101 -5.27 -36.66 -24.86
CA CYS A 101 -6.09 -35.49 -25.19
C CYS A 101 -7.57 -35.88 -25.19
N ARG A 102 -8.00 -36.50 -24.08
CA ARG A 102 -9.37 -37.02 -23.92
C ARG A 102 -10.35 -35.95 -23.45
N GLU A 103 -9.84 -34.89 -22.85
CA GLU A 103 -10.60 -33.85 -22.20
C GLU A 103 -10.58 -32.60 -23.08
N ASN A 104 -10.84 -31.44 -22.50
CA ASN A 104 -10.64 -30.15 -23.15
C ASN A 104 -9.92 -29.19 -22.21
N CYS A 105 -9.48 -28.04 -22.71
CA CYS A 105 -8.74 -27.08 -21.88
C CYS A 105 -9.50 -26.66 -20.61
N ALA A 106 -10.84 -26.52 -20.66
CA ALA A 106 -11.65 -26.07 -19.52
C ALA A 106 -11.78 -27.13 -18.41
N PHE A 107 -11.50 -28.41 -18.71
CA PHE A 107 -11.43 -29.47 -17.71
C PHE A 107 -10.29 -29.22 -16.70
N TYR A 108 -9.16 -28.68 -17.17
CA TYR A 108 -7.95 -28.47 -16.38
C TYR A 108 -8.02 -27.18 -15.55
N LYS A 109 -8.90 -27.16 -14.54
CA LYS A 109 -9.02 -26.03 -13.61
C LYS A 109 -7.80 -25.87 -12.70
N TYR A 110 -7.20 -27.00 -12.30
CA TYR A 110 -6.02 -27.06 -11.44
C TYR A 110 -5.25 -28.35 -11.73
N THR A 111 -4.05 -28.23 -12.29
CA THR A 111 -3.20 -29.36 -12.69
C THR A 111 -1.72 -28.94 -12.63
N LYS A 112 -0.84 -29.73 -13.25
CA LYS A 112 0.58 -29.41 -13.48
C LYS A 112 0.95 -29.73 -14.91
N GLN A 113 2.09 -29.20 -15.36
CA GLN A 113 2.72 -29.69 -16.57
C GLN A 113 3.43 -31.02 -16.24
N HIS A 114 2.89 -32.13 -16.72
CA HIS A 114 3.40 -33.48 -16.42
C HIS A 114 4.54 -33.91 -17.35
N SER A 115 4.55 -33.40 -18.58
CA SER A 115 5.51 -33.80 -19.60
C SER A 115 5.87 -32.66 -20.56
N CYS A 116 6.70 -33.00 -21.54
CA CYS A 116 6.88 -32.22 -22.76
C CYS A 116 6.85 -33.17 -23.95
N PHE A 117 5.64 -33.53 -24.39
CA PHE A 117 5.41 -34.55 -25.39
C PHE A 117 6.13 -34.21 -26.70
N LYS A 118 7.00 -35.12 -27.15
CA LYS A 118 7.81 -34.99 -28.37
C LYS A 118 8.59 -33.67 -28.48
N ASN A 119 8.97 -33.05 -27.35
CA ASN A 119 9.67 -31.76 -27.34
C ASN A 119 8.96 -30.71 -28.21
N GLN A 120 7.62 -30.65 -28.15
CA GLN A 120 6.82 -29.62 -28.84
C GLN A 120 7.07 -28.22 -28.24
N PHE A 121 6.08 -27.31 -28.28
CA PHE A 121 6.27 -25.93 -27.81
C PHE A 121 6.78 -25.83 -26.37
N CYS A 122 6.40 -26.77 -25.49
CA CYS A 122 6.93 -26.91 -24.12
C CYS A 122 8.46 -26.88 -24.03
N SER A 123 9.20 -27.34 -25.04
CA SER A 123 10.67 -27.33 -25.04
C SER A 123 11.27 -25.98 -25.45
N LYS A 124 10.46 -25.12 -26.07
CA LYS A 124 10.86 -23.82 -26.63
C LYS A 124 10.60 -22.67 -25.67
N GLN A 125 9.89 -22.90 -24.57
CA GLN A 125 9.53 -21.91 -23.57
C GLN A 125 10.05 -22.30 -22.18
N SER A 126 10.08 -21.35 -21.24
CA SER A 126 10.35 -21.68 -19.85
C SER A 126 9.23 -22.56 -19.29
N PRO A 127 9.53 -23.72 -18.67
CA PRO A 127 8.49 -24.59 -18.13
C PRO A 127 7.73 -23.92 -16.98
N CYS A 128 6.53 -24.42 -16.69
CA CYS A 128 5.84 -24.15 -15.43
C CYS A 128 6.02 -25.36 -14.51
N LYS A 129 6.89 -25.26 -13.50
CA LYS A 129 7.20 -26.38 -12.59
C LYS A 129 6.23 -26.47 -11.39
N GLY A 130 5.45 -25.43 -11.17
CA GLY A 130 4.42 -25.37 -10.14
C GLY A 130 3.06 -25.82 -10.65
N ASN A 131 2.01 -25.11 -10.21
CA ASN A 131 0.65 -25.42 -10.61
C ASN A 131 0.30 -24.70 -11.91
N VAL A 132 -0.48 -25.38 -12.74
CA VAL A 132 -1.10 -24.81 -13.94
C VAL A 132 -2.60 -24.72 -13.65
N VAL A 133 -3.15 -23.52 -13.69
CA VAL A 133 -4.51 -23.24 -13.21
C VAL A 133 -5.32 -22.47 -14.24
N GLY A 134 -6.65 -22.61 -14.17
CA GLY A 134 -7.59 -21.79 -14.96
C GLY A 134 -7.42 -21.92 -16.48
N CYS A 135 -7.17 -23.13 -16.98
CA CYS A 135 -6.98 -23.35 -18.40
C CYS A 135 -8.26 -23.08 -19.22
N THR A 136 -8.09 -22.46 -20.38
CA THR A 136 -9.16 -22.16 -21.34
C THR A 136 -8.69 -22.43 -22.78
N PHE A 137 -9.63 -22.75 -23.65
CA PHE A 137 -9.38 -22.83 -25.08
C PHE A 137 -9.71 -21.50 -25.73
N VAL A 138 -8.84 -21.00 -26.61
CA VAL A 138 -9.05 -19.75 -27.35
C VAL A 138 -9.19 -20.03 -28.84
N ASP A 139 -8.15 -20.63 -29.44
CA ASP A 139 -8.15 -21.14 -30.81
C ASP A 139 -7.05 -22.21 -30.97
N SER A 140 -7.09 -22.99 -32.06
CA SER A 140 -6.20 -24.12 -32.31
C SER A 140 -4.79 -23.72 -32.73
N ASP A 141 -4.66 -22.78 -33.65
CA ASP A 141 -3.39 -22.43 -34.30
C ASP A 141 -3.01 -20.98 -33.98
N MET A 142 -1.74 -20.77 -33.60
CA MET A 142 -1.27 -19.46 -33.17
C MET A 142 0.21 -19.21 -33.45
N TRP A 143 0.55 -17.93 -33.58
CA TRP A 143 1.90 -17.39 -33.62
C TRP A 143 2.22 -16.71 -32.30
N ILE A 144 3.25 -17.21 -31.63
CA ILE A 144 3.65 -16.73 -30.30
C ILE A 144 4.94 -15.91 -30.44
N CYS A 145 4.88 -14.65 -30.03
CA CYS A 145 6.08 -13.85 -29.82
C CYS A 145 6.58 -14.03 -28.38
N GLN A 146 7.71 -14.72 -28.23
CA GLN A 146 8.32 -14.90 -26.92
C GLN A 146 9.01 -13.62 -26.44
N ALA A 147 8.79 -13.28 -25.18
CA ALA A 147 9.45 -12.15 -24.55
C ALA A 147 10.97 -12.42 -24.40
N PRO A 148 11.80 -11.36 -24.36
CA PRO A 148 13.23 -11.49 -24.13
C PRO A 148 13.54 -12.18 -22.79
N ARG A 149 14.59 -13.02 -22.76
CA ARG A 149 14.92 -13.87 -21.59
C ARG A 149 15.25 -13.09 -20.32
N TRP A 150 15.72 -11.86 -20.45
CA TRP A 150 16.07 -10.98 -19.33
C TRP A 150 14.87 -10.23 -18.74
N THR A 151 13.69 -10.36 -19.34
CA THR A 151 12.46 -9.74 -18.83
C THR A 151 11.71 -10.70 -17.92
N ASN A 152 10.81 -10.16 -17.09
CA ASN A 152 9.91 -10.96 -16.27
C ASN A 152 8.80 -11.63 -17.10
N LYS A 153 8.63 -11.31 -18.39
CA LYS A 153 7.54 -11.84 -19.23
C LYS A 153 7.90 -13.18 -19.89
N ARG A 154 6.88 -13.93 -20.32
CA ARG A 154 6.97 -15.14 -21.15
C ARG A 154 6.69 -14.82 -22.62
N TYR A 155 5.69 -13.99 -22.88
CA TYR A 155 5.25 -13.60 -24.22
C TYR A 155 5.09 -12.09 -24.31
N ASP A 156 5.30 -11.51 -25.50
CA ASP A 156 4.97 -10.11 -25.77
C ASP A 156 3.57 -9.98 -26.40
N TRP A 157 3.23 -10.90 -27.31
CA TRP A 157 1.91 -11.00 -27.95
C TRP A 157 1.68 -12.42 -28.49
N ILE A 158 0.42 -12.77 -28.70
CA ILE A 158 -0.02 -14.01 -29.34
C ILE A 158 -1.05 -13.67 -30.40
N GLU A 159 -0.91 -14.21 -31.60
CA GLU A 159 -1.88 -14.04 -32.69
C GLU A 159 -2.45 -15.40 -33.09
N TYR A 160 -3.76 -15.51 -33.15
CA TYR A 160 -4.47 -16.70 -33.59
C TYR A 160 -4.82 -16.62 -35.08
N GLU A 161 -5.02 -17.79 -35.71
CA GLU A 161 -5.35 -17.88 -37.13
C GLU A 161 -6.66 -17.18 -37.51
N ASN A 162 -7.63 -17.10 -36.59
CA ASN A 162 -8.85 -16.32 -36.77
C ASN A 162 -8.66 -14.78 -36.77
N GLY A 163 -7.44 -14.29 -36.60
CA GLY A 163 -7.08 -12.87 -36.55
C GLY A 163 -7.15 -12.24 -35.16
N ARG A 164 -7.59 -12.96 -34.13
CA ARG A 164 -7.56 -12.47 -32.74
C ARG A 164 -6.11 -12.33 -32.28
N THR A 165 -5.78 -11.18 -31.72
CA THR A 165 -4.47 -10.89 -31.15
C THR A 165 -4.62 -10.62 -29.66
N LEU A 166 -3.76 -11.23 -28.86
CA LEU A 166 -3.58 -10.97 -27.43
C LEU A 166 -2.33 -10.12 -27.23
N GLY A 167 -2.43 -9.09 -26.40
CA GLY A 167 -1.35 -8.12 -26.18
C GLY A 167 -1.15 -7.18 -27.38
N GLU A 168 -0.12 -6.35 -27.29
CA GLU A 168 0.19 -5.37 -28.33
C GLU A 168 1.14 -5.97 -29.38
N LYS A 169 0.62 -6.33 -30.56
CA LYS A 169 1.42 -6.85 -31.67
C LYS A 169 2.41 -5.80 -32.18
N LYS A 170 3.66 -5.97 -31.80
CA LYS A 170 4.83 -5.18 -32.21
C LYS A 170 5.89 -6.09 -32.81
N THR A 171 7.00 -5.52 -33.29
CA THR A 171 8.15 -6.30 -33.76
C THR A 171 8.62 -7.26 -32.67
N CYS A 172 8.65 -8.56 -32.99
CA CYS A 172 9.09 -9.56 -32.03
C CYS A 172 10.61 -9.52 -31.89
N THR A 173 11.10 -9.36 -30.66
CA THR A 173 12.55 -9.33 -30.39
C THR A 173 13.18 -10.72 -30.50
N ARG A 174 12.39 -11.77 -30.24
CA ARG A 174 12.79 -13.17 -30.42
C ARG A 174 12.10 -13.80 -31.62
N ALA A 175 12.42 -15.06 -31.91
CA ALA A 175 11.75 -15.81 -32.95
C ALA A 175 10.25 -15.98 -32.65
N ILE A 176 9.42 -15.72 -33.66
CA ILE A 176 8.00 -16.07 -33.65
C ILE A 176 7.90 -17.58 -33.79
N THR A 177 7.18 -18.23 -32.87
CA THR A 177 6.97 -19.68 -32.93
C THR A 177 5.53 -19.94 -33.34
N LYS A 178 5.34 -20.59 -34.50
CA LYS A 178 4.04 -21.15 -34.87
C LYS A 178 3.81 -22.43 -34.07
N VAL A 179 2.61 -22.57 -33.51
CA VAL A 179 2.16 -23.80 -32.86
C VAL A 179 0.78 -24.15 -33.42
N ASP A 180 0.64 -25.42 -33.79
CA ASP A 180 -0.56 -25.95 -34.41
C ASP A 180 -1.15 -27.05 -33.54
N SER A 181 -2.47 -27.03 -33.36
CA SER A 181 -3.16 -28.16 -32.72
C SER A 181 -3.24 -29.34 -33.69
N TRP A 182 -3.35 -30.56 -33.16
CA TRP A 182 -3.17 -31.75 -33.99
C TRP A 182 -4.08 -32.90 -33.57
N TRP A 183 -4.40 -33.75 -34.54
CA TRP A 183 -5.18 -34.97 -34.31
C TRP A 183 -4.30 -36.13 -33.92
N ARG A 184 -4.57 -36.69 -32.74
CA ARG A 184 -4.05 -37.99 -32.33
C ARG A 184 -5.06 -39.06 -32.72
N TRP A 185 -4.74 -39.79 -33.78
CA TRP A 185 -5.64 -40.77 -34.39
C TRP A 185 -6.92 -40.08 -34.89
N LEU A 186 -7.98 -40.81 -35.22
CA LEU A 186 -9.19 -40.24 -35.84
C LEU A 186 -10.12 -39.49 -34.86
N PHE A 187 -9.91 -39.58 -33.54
CA PHE A 187 -10.92 -39.15 -32.57
C PHE A 187 -10.46 -38.11 -31.56
N TRP A 188 -9.16 -37.92 -31.33
CA TRP A 188 -8.68 -37.06 -30.23
C TRP A 188 -7.93 -35.87 -30.81
N HIS A 189 -8.42 -34.67 -30.51
CA HIS A 189 -7.80 -33.42 -30.96
C HIS A 189 -7.03 -32.80 -29.80
N CYS A 190 -5.71 -32.71 -29.94
CA CYS A 190 -4.82 -32.16 -28.93
C CYS A 190 -4.67 -30.64 -29.11
N SER A 191 -5.49 -29.89 -28.38
CA SER A 191 -5.48 -28.43 -28.44
C SER A 191 -4.41 -27.80 -27.54
N TYR A 192 -3.91 -26.63 -27.95
CA TYR A 192 -3.17 -25.75 -27.04
C TYR A 192 -4.12 -24.94 -26.16
N CYS A 193 -3.84 -24.95 -24.86
CA CYS A 193 -4.60 -24.27 -23.83
C CYS A 193 -3.88 -23.00 -23.37
N PHE A 194 -4.65 -21.95 -23.11
CA PHE A 194 -4.19 -20.78 -22.38
C PHE A 194 -4.51 -20.97 -20.90
N CYS A 195 -3.49 -21.08 -20.07
CA CYS A 195 -3.59 -21.29 -18.63
C CYS A 195 -2.81 -20.22 -17.87
N PHE A 196 -2.83 -20.27 -16.54
CA PHE A 196 -1.98 -19.47 -15.67
C PHE A 196 -0.95 -20.33 -14.97
N CYS A 197 0.29 -19.87 -14.92
CA CYS A 197 1.38 -20.56 -14.25
C CYS A 197 1.60 -19.99 -12.84
N ASP A 198 1.40 -20.84 -11.83
CA ASP A 198 1.68 -20.58 -10.43
C ASP A 198 2.93 -21.36 -9.98
N ASP A 199 4.11 -20.87 -10.36
CA ASP A 199 5.40 -21.55 -10.08
C ASP A 199 6.23 -20.83 -9.01
N SER A 200 6.09 -21.26 -7.75
CA SER A 200 6.86 -20.72 -6.63
C SER A 200 8.36 -21.10 -6.66
N LYS A 201 8.77 -22.01 -7.55
CA LYS A 201 10.17 -22.44 -7.71
C LYS A 201 10.88 -21.71 -8.84
N ASP A 202 10.20 -20.79 -9.52
CA ASP A 202 10.83 -19.94 -10.53
C ASP A 202 11.78 -18.95 -9.81
N PRO A 203 13.09 -18.97 -10.11
CA PRO A 203 14.07 -18.10 -9.44
C PRO A 203 13.84 -16.61 -9.72
N LEU A 204 13.04 -16.25 -10.73
CA LEU A 204 12.65 -14.87 -11.02
C LEU A 204 11.35 -14.47 -10.29
N SER A 205 10.78 -15.34 -9.46
CA SER A 205 9.54 -15.05 -8.74
C SER A 205 9.76 -14.43 -7.38
N ASN A 206 9.33 -13.17 -7.27
CA ASN A 206 9.32 -12.39 -6.04
C ASN A 206 7.87 -12.10 -5.67
N ARG A 207 7.31 -12.91 -4.78
CA ARG A 207 5.87 -12.94 -4.44
C ARG A 207 5.63 -13.03 -2.93
N TYR A 208 6.54 -12.45 -2.16
CA TYR A 208 6.62 -12.65 -0.73
C TYR A 208 6.34 -11.36 0.02
N PHE A 209 5.62 -11.45 1.15
CA PHE A 209 5.35 -10.33 2.05
C PHE A 209 5.88 -10.66 3.44
N ASN A 210 6.61 -9.75 4.06
CA ASN A 210 7.11 -9.92 5.41
C ASN A 210 5.96 -9.91 6.44
N LEU A 211 6.00 -10.87 7.37
CA LEU A 211 5.06 -11.00 8.49
C LEU A 211 5.69 -10.59 9.84
N ARG A 212 7.02 -10.42 9.88
CA ARG A 212 7.71 -9.97 11.10
C ARG A 212 7.27 -8.56 11.49
N GLU A 213 7.17 -8.33 12.79
CA GLU A 213 6.75 -7.04 13.31
C GLU A 213 7.81 -5.95 13.18
N VAL A 214 7.37 -4.73 12.91
CA VAL A 214 8.26 -3.56 12.83
C VAL A 214 7.77 -2.52 13.81
N THR A 215 8.61 -2.19 14.80
CA THR A 215 8.22 -1.33 15.92
C THR A 215 9.20 -0.17 16.11
N SER A 216 8.70 0.99 16.54
CA SER A 216 9.55 2.08 16.99
C SER A 216 10.28 1.69 18.28
N ASP A 217 11.38 2.36 18.56
CA ASP A 217 12.09 2.23 19.83
C ASP A 217 11.33 2.96 20.96
N VAL A 218 10.36 2.25 21.53
CA VAL A 218 9.50 2.77 22.60
C VAL A 218 10.23 3.00 23.92
N GLU A 219 11.34 2.28 24.15
CA GLU A 219 12.15 2.44 25.37
C GLU A 219 12.85 3.80 25.39
N THR A 220 13.23 4.31 24.21
CA THR A 220 13.80 5.66 24.05
C THR A 220 12.75 6.74 23.72
N ASN A 221 11.46 6.46 23.98
CA ASN A 221 10.33 7.36 23.77
C ASN A 221 10.13 7.76 22.30
N LYS A 222 10.40 6.85 21.36
CA LYS A 222 10.15 7.08 19.94
C LYS A 222 8.85 6.47 19.45
N VAL A 223 8.25 7.14 18.48
CA VAL A 223 6.95 6.82 17.90
C VAL A 223 7.06 6.75 16.38
N ILE A 224 6.12 6.08 15.72
CA ILE A 224 6.10 6.03 14.26
C ILE A 224 5.59 7.37 13.72
N THR A 225 6.36 7.95 12.81
CA THR A 225 6.06 9.23 12.14
C THR A 225 5.84 9.06 10.65
N GLY A 226 6.07 7.86 10.11
CA GLY A 226 5.95 7.60 8.69
C GLY A 226 6.07 6.12 8.35
N ILE A 227 5.52 5.73 7.20
CA ILE A 227 5.57 4.34 6.70
C ILE A 227 5.78 4.32 5.19
N ARG A 228 6.32 3.21 4.67
CA ARG A 228 6.40 2.92 3.22
C ARG A 228 6.57 1.42 2.98
N PHE A 229 6.29 0.97 1.75
CA PHE A 229 6.75 -0.34 1.30
C PHE A 229 8.18 -0.26 0.76
N VAL A 230 8.97 -1.31 1.00
CA VAL A 230 10.29 -1.52 0.39
C VAL A 230 10.41 -3.00 0.01
N LYS A 231 10.94 -3.28 -1.18
CA LYS A 231 11.29 -4.65 -1.57
C LYS A 231 12.77 -4.90 -1.33
N SER A 232 13.08 -5.88 -0.49
CA SER A 232 14.46 -6.30 -0.18
C SER A 232 14.53 -7.81 -0.26
N SER A 233 15.60 -8.36 -0.86
CA SER A 233 15.78 -9.81 -1.02
C SER A 233 14.56 -10.56 -1.59
N GLY A 234 13.79 -9.90 -2.48
CA GLY A 234 12.59 -10.46 -3.10
C GLY A 234 11.31 -10.40 -2.23
N VAL A 235 11.41 -9.95 -0.98
CA VAL A 235 10.31 -9.82 -0.01
C VAL A 235 9.86 -8.36 0.09
N ILE A 236 8.54 -8.14 0.13
CA ILE A 236 7.93 -6.82 0.36
C ILE A 236 7.81 -6.59 1.87
N HIS A 237 8.48 -5.57 2.37
CA HIS A 237 8.48 -5.15 3.77
C HIS A 237 7.73 -3.84 3.95
N ILE A 238 7.12 -3.69 5.13
CA ILE A 238 6.77 -2.37 5.66
C ILE A 238 8.01 -1.80 6.33
N GLN A 239 8.43 -0.61 5.93
CA GLN A 239 9.48 0.15 6.60
C GLN A 239 8.85 1.33 7.34
N ILE A 240 9.33 1.62 8.54
CA ILE A 240 8.85 2.72 9.37
C ILE A 240 9.90 3.82 9.51
N GLN A 241 9.41 5.05 9.63
CA GLN A 241 10.15 6.18 10.14
C GLN A 241 9.77 6.38 11.61
N GLU A 242 10.76 6.57 12.47
CA GLU A 242 10.55 6.86 13.88
C GLU A 242 11.14 8.22 14.26
N GLY A 243 10.58 8.84 15.31
CA GLY A 243 11.09 10.07 15.89
C GLY A 243 10.76 10.15 17.38
N GLN A 244 11.57 10.87 18.15
CA GLN A 244 11.38 11.04 19.58
C GLN A 244 10.19 11.96 19.85
N LEU A 245 9.26 11.46 20.66
CA LEU A 245 8.11 12.20 21.14
C LEU A 245 8.55 13.22 22.19
N GLY A 246 8.08 14.44 22.05
CA GLY A 246 8.29 15.57 22.95
C GLY A 246 6.98 16.08 23.52
N GLU A 247 7.10 17.07 24.41
CA GLU A 247 5.98 17.72 25.08
C GLU A 247 4.91 18.19 24.08
N HIS A 248 3.65 18.14 24.52
CA HIS A 248 2.49 18.49 23.69
C HIS A 248 2.39 17.71 22.38
N GLY A 249 3.00 16.52 22.31
CA GLY A 249 2.95 15.67 21.12
C GLY A 249 3.79 16.19 19.96
N GLU A 250 4.76 17.07 20.22
CA GLU A 250 5.76 17.44 19.21
C GLU A 250 6.66 16.24 18.90
N VAL A 251 7.20 16.21 17.68
CA VAL A 251 8.24 15.25 17.31
C VAL A 251 9.53 16.01 17.07
N ASN A 252 10.61 15.58 17.73
CA ASN A 252 11.92 16.16 17.50
C ASN A 252 12.41 15.82 16.08
N SER A 253 12.31 16.79 15.16
CA SER A 253 12.73 16.65 13.76
C SER A 253 14.18 16.16 13.58
N SER A 254 15.09 16.48 14.50
CA SER A 254 16.49 16.03 14.43
C SER A 254 16.69 14.55 14.77
N SER A 255 15.72 13.95 15.47
CA SER A 255 15.72 12.54 15.85
C SER A 255 15.05 11.62 14.82
N VAL A 256 14.46 12.20 13.76
CA VAL A 256 13.64 11.47 12.80
C VAL A 256 14.52 10.67 11.86
N THR A 257 14.35 9.35 11.86
CA THR A 257 15.13 8.44 11.02
C THR A 257 14.28 7.29 10.49
N TRP A 258 14.62 6.79 9.30
CA TRP A 258 14.05 5.55 8.78
C TRP A 258 14.77 4.37 9.40
N LYS A 259 14.02 3.44 10.00
CA LYS A 259 14.62 2.19 10.50
C LYS A 259 14.93 1.27 9.33
N PRO A 260 16.09 0.62 9.28
CA PRO A 260 16.34 -0.43 8.29
C PRO A 260 15.31 -1.55 8.45
N VAL A 261 14.94 -2.17 7.33
CA VAL A 261 14.12 -3.39 7.37
C VAL A 261 14.98 -4.55 7.86
N ASP A 262 14.36 -5.52 8.52
CA ASP A 262 15.00 -6.79 8.83
C ASP A 262 15.11 -7.60 7.52
N ASP A 263 16.24 -7.44 6.82
CA ASP A 263 16.49 -8.06 5.53
C ASP A 263 16.92 -9.51 5.71
N TYR A 264 16.22 -10.43 5.06
CA TYR A 264 16.52 -11.86 5.11
C TYR A 264 16.22 -12.52 3.75
N ASN A 265 16.94 -13.61 3.48
CA ASN A 265 16.65 -14.47 2.34
C ASN A 265 15.69 -15.58 2.78
N ILE A 266 14.64 -15.83 1.99
CA ILE A 266 13.61 -16.86 2.19
C ILE A 266 14.18 -18.29 2.27
N GLU A 267 15.37 -18.54 1.73
CA GLU A 267 16.07 -19.84 1.77
C GLU A 267 16.96 -20.00 3.01
N SER A 268 17.09 -18.96 3.84
CA SER A 268 17.96 -18.98 5.02
C SER A 268 17.42 -19.94 6.09
N SER A 269 18.34 -20.60 6.79
CA SER A 269 18.00 -21.48 7.92
C SER A 269 17.21 -20.71 8.98
N GLY A 270 16.07 -21.25 9.41
CA GLY A 270 15.22 -20.68 10.44
C GLY A 270 14.15 -19.71 9.93
N VAL A 271 14.14 -19.36 8.63
CA VAL A 271 13.06 -18.57 8.02
C VAL A 271 11.96 -19.50 7.53
N GLN A 272 10.71 -19.25 7.94
CA GLN A 272 9.57 -20.13 7.70
C GLN A 272 8.40 -19.40 7.02
N VAL A 273 7.83 -20.05 6.00
CA VAL A 273 6.59 -19.60 5.34
C VAL A 273 5.44 -19.59 6.35
N GLY A 274 4.65 -18.52 6.36
CA GLY A 274 3.50 -18.32 7.25
C GLY A 274 3.87 -17.81 8.65
N VAL A 275 5.17 -17.78 8.99
CA VAL A 275 5.67 -17.21 10.26
C VAL A 275 6.44 -15.92 9.98
N ASP A 276 7.48 -16.01 9.15
CA ASP A 276 8.35 -14.87 8.81
C ASP A 276 7.84 -14.14 7.58
N TYR A 277 7.33 -14.87 6.58
CA TYR A 277 6.79 -14.30 5.36
C TYR A 277 5.58 -15.06 4.83
N HIS A 278 4.69 -14.36 4.16
CA HIS A 278 3.62 -14.94 3.35
C HIS A 278 4.10 -15.09 1.91
N MET A 279 3.78 -16.22 1.29
CA MET A 279 4.03 -16.48 -0.13
C MET A 279 2.70 -16.50 -0.88
N LEU A 280 2.56 -15.66 -1.90
CA LEU A 280 1.37 -15.69 -2.74
C LEU A 280 1.30 -16.99 -3.54
N THR A 281 0.10 -17.56 -3.59
CA THR A 281 -0.25 -18.74 -4.40
C THR A 281 -1.61 -18.48 -5.03
N TRP A 282 -2.04 -19.31 -6.00
CA TRP A 282 -3.39 -19.23 -6.54
C TRP A 282 -4.45 -19.14 -5.44
N GLU A 283 -4.34 -19.90 -4.36
CA GLU A 283 -5.39 -19.92 -3.32
C GLU A 283 -5.21 -18.84 -2.24
N HIS A 284 -3.99 -18.29 -2.09
CA HIS A 284 -3.65 -17.37 -1.00
C HIS A 284 -3.03 -16.09 -1.54
N ARG A 285 -3.87 -15.27 -2.19
CA ARG A 285 -3.45 -14.08 -2.94
C ARG A 285 -4.20 -12.81 -2.58
N ALA A 286 -4.99 -12.84 -1.52
CA ALA A 286 -5.77 -11.69 -1.11
C ALA A 286 -4.99 -10.78 -0.15
N ILE A 287 -5.30 -9.49 -0.20
CA ILE A 287 -4.88 -8.51 0.80
C ILE A 287 -6.11 -7.70 1.24
N ASP A 288 -6.27 -7.56 2.54
CA ASP A 288 -7.34 -6.77 3.14
C ASP A 288 -7.02 -5.27 3.05
N LEU A 289 -8.03 -4.51 2.68
CA LEU A 289 -7.99 -3.06 2.52
C LEU A 289 -8.73 -2.47 3.72
N ASP A 290 -7.97 -2.07 4.75
CA ASP A 290 -8.50 -1.62 6.03
C ASP A 290 -7.85 -0.33 6.51
N ASP A 291 -8.67 0.43 7.25
CA ASP A 291 -8.26 1.62 7.98
C ASP A 291 -8.27 1.29 9.47
N LEU A 292 -7.09 1.20 10.09
CA LEU A 292 -6.97 0.91 11.51
C LEU A 292 -6.66 2.20 12.28
N ILE A 293 -7.59 2.59 13.14
CA ILE A 293 -7.46 3.75 14.04
C ILE A 293 -7.33 3.25 15.47
N LEU A 294 -6.30 3.71 16.15
CA LEU A 294 -6.07 3.40 17.56
C LEU A 294 -7.14 4.05 18.45
N PRO A 295 -7.45 3.45 19.60
CA PRO A 295 -8.26 4.10 20.61
C PRO A 295 -7.69 5.44 21.05
N LYS A 296 -8.53 6.25 21.71
CA LYS A 296 -8.10 7.52 22.30
C LYS A 296 -6.88 7.30 23.22
N ASP A 297 -6.01 8.32 23.28
CA ASP A 297 -4.79 8.36 24.10
C ASP A 297 -3.72 7.33 23.72
N HIS A 298 -3.84 6.71 22.55
CA HIS A 298 -2.81 5.83 21.98
C HIS A 298 -2.17 6.44 20.74
N ILE A 299 -0.91 6.10 20.52
CA ILE A 299 -0.13 6.45 19.32
C ILE A 299 0.54 5.23 18.71
N LEU A 300 0.76 5.31 17.40
CA LEU A 300 1.29 4.25 16.58
C LEU A 300 2.78 4.01 16.91
N THR A 301 3.09 2.78 17.28
CA THR A 301 4.44 2.34 17.69
C THR A 301 4.86 1.02 17.05
N GLY A 302 3.99 0.39 16.27
CA GLY A 302 4.32 -0.81 15.53
C GLY A 302 3.30 -1.10 14.43
N ILE A 303 3.73 -1.89 13.46
CA ILE A 303 2.93 -2.28 12.30
C ILE A 303 3.46 -3.61 11.76
N LYS A 304 2.55 -4.47 11.31
CA LYS A 304 2.89 -5.73 10.64
C LYS A 304 1.76 -6.23 9.78
N PHE A 305 2.06 -7.19 8.93
CA PHE A 305 1.04 -8.07 8.37
C PHE A 305 0.95 -9.35 9.19
N ARG A 306 -0.26 -9.90 9.24
CA ARG A 306 -0.51 -11.27 9.66
C ARG A 306 -1.34 -11.97 8.60
N LYS A 307 -1.40 -13.30 8.68
CA LYS A 307 -2.21 -14.11 7.77
C LYS A 307 -3.55 -14.45 8.43
N VAL A 308 -4.66 -14.15 7.75
CA VAL A 308 -6.01 -14.61 8.13
C VAL A 308 -6.59 -15.36 6.94
N GLY A 309 -6.65 -16.69 7.03
CA GLY A 309 -7.02 -17.52 5.88
C GLY A 309 -6.09 -17.31 4.68
N GLY A 310 -6.66 -16.96 3.53
CA GLY A 310 -5.92 -16.63 2.30
C GLY A 310 -5.43 -15.18 2.20
N HIS A 311 -5.69 -14.36 3.23
CA HIS A 311 -5.55 -12.91 3.19
C HIS A 311 -4.34 -12.42 3.99
N LEU A 312 -3.65 -11.42 3.44
CA LEU A 312 -2.78 -10.52 4.19
C LEU A 312 -3.64 -9.50 4.92
N ASN A 313 -3.56 -9.47 6.25
CA ASN A 313 -4.35 -8.62 7.12
C ASN A 313 -3.42 -7.67 7.89
N LEU A 314 -3.71 -6.37 7.89
CA LEU A 314 -2.90 -5.38 8.60
C LEU A 314 -3.14 -5.49 10.11
N GLU A 315 -2.08 -5.34 10.90
CA GLU A 315 -2.15 -5.22 12.35
C GLU A 315 -1.26 -4.06 12.80
N ILE A 316 -1.76 -3.21 13.69
CA ILE A 316 -1.03 -2.03 14.20
C ILE A 316 -0.88 -2.09 15.71
N ARG A 317 0.23 -1.56 16.22
CA ARG A 317 0.54 -1.50 17.65
C ARG A 317 0.37 -0.09 18.18
N GLY A 318 -0.53 0.08 19.14
CA GLY A 318 -0.73 1.33 19.87
C GLY A 318 -0.05 1.31 21.24
N SER A 319 0.54 2.45 21.62
CA SER A 319 1.04 2.68 22.98
C SER A 319 0.33 3.87 23.61
N GLU A 320 -0.08 3.73 24.86
CA GLU A 320 -0.61 4.87 25.62
C GLU A 320 0.46 5.93 25.84
N PHE A 321 0.06 7.20 25.82
CA PHE A 321 0.97 8.31 26.08
C PHE A 321 0.31 9.43 26.90
N ASN A 322 1.14 10.26 27.51
CA ASN A 322 0.73 11.51 28.12
C ASN A 322 1.08 12.65 27.17
N ILE A 323 0.06 13.35 26.69
CA ILE A 323 0.22 14.44 25.73
C ILE A 323 1.02 15.60 26.30
N THR A 324 0.75 16.03 27.53
CA THR A 324 1.40 17.18 28.15
C THR A 324 2.89 16.93 28.30
N SER A 325 3.27 15.79 28.90
CA SER A 325 4.68 15.47 29.10
C SER A 325 5.38 14.93 27.85
N GLY A 326 4.63 14.53 26.82
CA GLY A 326 5.20 13.93 25.62
C GLY A 326 5.82 12.56 25.84
N LYS A 327 5.34 11.78 26.81
CA LYS A 327 5.97 10.50 27.19
C LYS A 327 5.02 9.34 27.01
N LEU A 328 5.53 8.25 26.44
CA LEU A 328 4.88 6.94 26.45
C LEU A 328 4.71 6.47 27.89
N LYS A 329 3.50 6.02 28.24
CA LYS A 329 3.25 5.42 29.56
C LYS A 329 3.99 4.08 29.65
N ASP A 330 4.52 3.79 30.83
CA ASP A 330 5.28 2.56 31.11
C ASP A 330 6.40 2.27 30.08
N SER A 331 6.99 3.31 29.48
CA SER A 331 7.99 3.18 28.41
C SER A 331 7.52 2.29 27.24
N GLY A 332 6.21 2.29 26.95
CA GLY A 332 5.61 1.44 25.91
C GLY A 332 5.56 -0.05 26.27
N LYS A 333 5.84 -0.48 27.50
CA LYS A 333 5.78 -1.91 27.88
C LYS A 333 4.36 -2.49 27.83
N LYS A 334 3.33 -1.65 27.85
CA LYS A 334 1.92 -2.06 27.79
C LYS A 334 1.26 -1.78 26.44
N SER A 335 2.04 -1.72 25.35
CA SER A 335 1.48 -1.58 24.00
C SER A 335 0.53 -2.72 23.65
N ARG A 336 -0.44 -2.43 22.79
CA ARG A 336 -1.44 -3.40 22.31
C ARG A 336 -1.49 -3.43 20.80
N TRP A 337 -1.61 -4.63 20.25
CA TRP A 337 -1.90 -4.81 18.84
C TRP A 337 -3.41 -4.79 18.60
N ILE A 338 -3.83 -4.17 17.50
CA ILE A 338 -5.22 -4.17 17.02
C ILE A 338 -5.24 -4.50 15.52
N SER A 339 -6.32 -5.14 15.09
CA SER A 339 -6.59 -5.57 13.71
C SER A 339 -8.08 -5.49 13.41
N ASN A 340 -8.42 -5.65 12.13
CA ASN A 340 -9.78 -5.96 11.70
C ASN A 340 -9.88 -7.47 11.41
N ASP A 341 -10.57 -8.20 12.29
CA ASP A 341 -10.74 -9.65 12.22
C ASP A 341 -11.91 -10.10 11.32
N ASN A 342 -12.62 -9.15 10.70
CA ASN A 342 -13.69 -9.47 9.74
C ASN A 342 -13.14 -10.34 8.60
N THR A 343 -13.97 -11.19 8.00
CA THR A 343 -13.60 -12.05 6.88
C THR A 343 -14.68 -12.03 5.80
N ASP A 344 -14.36 -12.48 4.60
CA ASP A 344 -15.31 -12.70 3.50
C ASP A 344 -16.33 -13.81 3.81
N GLY A 345 -16.01 -14.69 4.76
CA GLY A 345 -16.92 -15.72 5.29
C GLY A 345 -17.74 -15.30 6.53
N ALA A 346 -17.65 -14.04 6.98
CA ALA A 346 -18.36 -13.60 8.18
C ALA A 346 -19.89 -13.59 8.00
N TYR A 347 -20.62 -13.96 9.05
CA TYR A 347 -22.08 -14.00 9.03
C TYR A 347 -22.71 -12.61 8.90
N GLU A 348 -22.17 -11.62 9.61
CA GLU A 348 -22.62 -10.23 9.55
C GLU A 348 -21.61 -9.38 8.78
N LYS A 349 -22.07 -8.72 7.71
CA LYS A 349 -21.27 -7.78 6.90
C LYS A 349 -19.91 -8.37 6.48
N PRO A 350 -19.91 -9.49 5.73
CA PRO A 350 -18.68 -10.06 5.20
C PRO A 350 -17.91 -9.03 4.37
N ARG A 351 -16.58 -9.16 4.38
CA ARG A 351 -15.73 -8.34 3.53
C ARG A 351 -16.13 -8.50 2.06
N THR A 352 -16.02 -7.42 1.29
CA THR A 352 -16.37 -7.42 -0.14
C THR A 352 -15.13 -7.36 -1.01
N GLN A 353 -15.12 -8.12 -2.11
CA GLN A 353 -14.03 -8.10 -3.06
C GLN A 353 -14.07 -6.82 -3.92
N LEU A 354 -12.94 -6.13 -4.04
CA LEU A 354 -12.71 -5.10 -5.04
C LEU A 354 -12.23 -5.79 -6.33
N HIS A 355 -13.09 -5.84 -7.34
CA HIS A 355 -12.77 -6.47 -8.62
C HIS A 355 -12.08 -5.49 -9.58
N LEU A 356 -10.91 -5.90 -10.10
CA LEU A 356 -10.24 -5.19 -11.18
C LEU A 356 -10.90 -5.50 -12.53
N TYR A 357 -11.43 -4.48 -13.21
CA TYR A 357 -12.04 -4.66 -14.52
C TYR A 357 -11.01 -4.53 -15.64
N LYS A 358 -10.71 -5.64 -16.31
CA LYS A 358 -9.74 -5.74 -17.43
C LYS A 358 -8.42 -5.02 -17.14
N PRO A 359 -7.70 -5.39 -16.07
CA PRO A 359 -6.56 -4.62 -15.59
C PRO A 359 -5.37 -4.67 -16.57
N ASP A 360 -4.76 -3.53 -16.87
CA ASP A 360 -3.48 -3.43 -17.58
C ASP A 360 -2.39 -2.90 -16.62
N VAL A 361 -1.13 -2.86 -17.09
CA VAL A 361 0.02 -2.37 -16.34
C VAL A 361 -0.19 -0.91 -15.92
N PRO A 362 -0.27 -0.59 -14.63
CA PRO A 362 -0.73 0.72 -14.13
C PRO A 362 0.22 1.89 -14.43
N THR A 363 1.45 1.61 -14.87
CA THR A 363 2.46 2.62 -15.20
C THR A 363 2.42 3.07 -16.66
N LYS A 364 1.54 2.50 -17.50
CA LYS A 364 1.37 2.95 -18.90
C LYS A 364 0.87 4.39 -18.93
N ARG A 365 1.50 5.22 -19.78
CA ARG A 365 1.15 6.65 -19.94
C ARG A 365 -0.30 6.89 -20.41
N SER A 366 -0.90 5.91 -21.08
CA SER A 366 -2.28 5.97 -21.57
C SER A 366 -3.32 5.82 -20.45
N ILE A 367 -2.90 5.39 -19.26
CA ILE A 367 -3.78 5.15 -18.13
C ILE A 367 -3.95 6.45 -17.33
N ALA A 368 -5.19 6.71 -16.92
CA ALA A 368 -5.51 7.84 -16.06
C ALA A 368 -4.83 7.70 -14.69
N ARG A 369 -4.54 8.84 -14.05
CA ARG A 369 -3.97 8.84 -12.69
C ARG A 369 -4.84 8.01 -11.74
N SER A 370 -4.18 7.34 -10.81
CA SER A 370 -4.80 6.47 -9.83
C SER A 370 -5.37 7.30 -8.70
N GLU A 371 -6.65 7.06 -8.38
CA GLU A 371 -7.32 7.65 -7.22
C GLU A 371 -7.73 6.54 -6.24
N PRO A 372 -7.74 6.82 -4.92
CA PRO A 372 -8.25 5.85 -3.94
C PRO A 372 -9.70 5.45 -4.27
N ASP A 373 -9.93 4.16 -4.50
CA ASP A 373 -11.23 3.60 -4.89
C ASP A 373 -11.71 2.50 -3.94
N SER A 374 -10.84 1.99 -3.07
CA SER A 374 -11.20 1.05 -2.00
C SER A 374 -11.79 1.72 -0.76
N LYS A 375 -12.56 0.95 -0.01
CA LYS A 375 -13.09 1.29 1.33
C LYS A 375 -12.58 0.26 2.34
N SER A 376 -12.64 0.60 3.64
CA SER A 376 -12.41 -0.36 4.72
C SER A 376 -13.41 -1.53 4.62
N ASP A 377 -13.04 -2.71 5.14
CA ASP A 377 -13.80 -3.97 4.97
C ASP A 377 -13.90 -4.44 3.50
N GLN A 378 -12.94 -4.07 2.68
CA GLN A 378 -12.76 -4.68 1.36
C GLN A 378 -11.49 -5.53 1.33
N TYR A 379 -11.38 -6.37 0.31
CA TYR A 379 -10.14 -7.05 -0.03
C TYR A 379 -9.96 -7.07 -1.53
N ILE A 380 -8.73 -7.26 -1.96
CA ILE A 380 -8.39 -7.42 -3.38
C ILE A 380 -7.46 -8.61 -3.54
N GLU A 381 -7.60 -9.33 -4.64
CA GLU A 381 -6.74 -10.44 -4.99
C GLU A 381 -5.68 -9.98 -5.99
N PHE A 382 -4.43 -10.34 -5.73
CA PHE A 382 -3.39 -10.28 -6.75
C PHE A 382 -3.75 -11.22 -7.89
N THR A 383 -3.75 -10.72 -9.11
CA THR A 383 -4.10 -11.45 -10.33
C THR A 383 -3.17 -11.05 -11.46
N SER A 384 -3.33 -11.62 -12.64
CA SER A 384 -2.62 -11.18 -13.84
C SER A 384 -3.33 -9.99 -14.49
N THR A 385 -2.57 -9.24 -15.29
CA THR A 385 -3.15 -8.35 -16.31
C THR A 385 -4.12 -9.10 -17.22
N ASP A 386 -4.99 -8.34 -17.88
CA ASP A 386 -5.96 -8.86 -18.84
C ASP A 386 -5.25 -9.53 -20.01
N VAL A 387 -5.85 -10.63 -20.50
CA VAL A 387 -5.29 -11.46 -21.57
C VAL A 387 -5.17 -10.65 -22.86
N ASP A 388 -6.16 -9.82 -23.18
CA ASP A 388 -6.15 -9.01 -24.41
C ASP A 388 -5.17 -7.84 -24.28
N ALA A 389 -4.96 -7.30 -23.08
CA ALA A 389 -4.10 -6.12 -22.85
C ALA A 389 -2.60 -6.45 -22.81
N ASP A 390 -2.21 -7.55 -22.15
CA ASP A 390 -0.80 -7.87 -21.86
C ASP A 390 -0.54 -9.38 -21.82
N VAL A 391 -1.38 -10.20 -22.47
CA VAL A 391 -1.24 -11.68 -22.48
C VAL A 391 -1.14 -12.25 -21.06
N SER A 392 -1.70 -11.54 -20.06
CA SER A 392 -1.59 -11.88 -18.65
C SER A 392 -0.15 -12.05 -18.14
N GLN A 393 0.78 -11.17 -18.51
CA GLN A 393 2.20 -11.34 -18.20
C GLN A 393 2.67 -10.60 -16.94
N SER A 394 1.96 -9.55 -16.51
CA SER A 394 2.27 -8.80 -15.28
C SER A 394 1.29 -9.16 -14.15
N ALA A 395 1.79 -9.23 -12.92
CA ALA A 395 0.96 -9.40 -11.73
C ALA A 395 0.51 -8.03 -11.20
N VAL A 396 -0.78 -7.90 -10.92
CA VAL A 396 -1.43 -6.67 -10.49
C VAL A 396 -2.31 -6.93 -9.27
N PRO A 397 -2.53 -5.93 -8.38
CA PRO A 397 -1.98 -4.57 -8.43
C PRO A 397 -0.46 -4.49 -8.21
N PHE A 398 0.14 -3.38 -8.62
CA PHE A 398 1.52 -3.05 -8.23
C PHE A 398 1.56 -2.54 -6.78
N ILE A 399 2.74 -2.37 -6.21
CA ILE A 399 2.92 -1.87 -4.83
C ILE A 399 3.51 -0.46 -4.89
N ASP A 400 2.84 0.52 -4.29
CA ASP A 400 3.36 1.89 -4.18
C ASP A 400 4.42 1.95 -3.06
N THR A 401 5.66 2.32 -3.42
CA THR A 401 6.81 2.37 -2.49
C THR A 401 7.09 3.78 -1.98
N GLN A 402 6.27 4.78 -2.34
CA GLN A 402 6.44 6.14 -1.89
C GLN A 402 6.28 6.23 -0.37
N TRP A 403 7.07 7.09 0.26
CA TRP A 403 6.91 7.33 1.69
C TRP A 403 5.64 8.10 2.00
N VAL A 404 5.03 7.77 3.13
CA VAL A 404 3.85 8.48 3.65
C VAL A 404 4.22 9.07 4.99
N THR A 405 4.65 10.33 4.96
CA THR A 405 5.09 11.07 6.13
C THR A 405 4.46 12.47 6.13
N PRO A 406 3.92 12.94 7.27
CA PRO A 406 3.52 14.32 7.43
C PRO A 406 4.76 15.22 7.46
N ASN A 407 4.60 16.48 7.03
CA ASN A 407 5.63 17.50 7.12
C ASN A 407 5.01 18.78 7.71
N PRO A 408 5.38 19.21 8.93
CA PRO A 408 6.41 18.61 9.80
C PRO A 408 6.03 17.21 10.34
N PRO A 409 7.00 16.42 10.84
CA PRO A 409 6.74 15.15 11.49
C PRO A 409 5.82 15.31 12.71
N ILE A 410 4.83 14.44 12.84
CA ILE A 410 3.89 14.40 13.97
C ILE A 410 3.56 12.94 14.32
N PRO A 411 3.06 12.67 15.54
CA PRO A 411 2.64 11.33 15.93
C PRO A 411 1.46 10.88 15.08
N LEU A 412 1.45 9.58 14.79
CA LEU A 412 0.37 8.92 14.04
C LEU A 412 -0.53 8.16 15.01
N VAL A 413 -1.83 8.12 14.71
CA VAL A 413 -2.86 7.41 15.50
C VAL A 413 -3.43 6.21 14.75
N GLY A 414 -2.92 5.90 13.56
CA GLY A 414 -3.41 4.80 12.76
C GLY A 414 -2.60 4.62 11.48
N ALA A 415 -2.85 3.49 10.83
CA ALA A 415 -2.35 3.19 9.49
C ALA A 415 -3.39 2.38 8.73
N GLY A 416 -3.31 2.40 7.40
CA GLY A 416 -4.18 1.60 6.56
C GLY A 416 -3.51 1.13 5.29
N VAL A 417 -4.10 0.10 4.70
CA VAL A 417 -3.77 -0.40 3.35
C VAL A 417 -4.96 -0.09 2.46
N TYR A 418 -4.71 0.47 1.29
CA TYR A 418 -5.76 0.81 0.35
C TYR A 418 -5.32 0.53 -1.08
N HIS A 419 -6.29 0.38 -1.97
CA HIS A 419 -6.05 0.35 -3.40
C HIS A 419 -6.34 1.74 -4.00
N LYS A 420 -5.52 2.15 -4.96
CA LYS A 420 -5.81 3.26 -5.87
C LYS A 420 -5.65 2.81 -7.30
N GLY A 421 -6.56 3.23 -8.16
CA GLY A 421 -6.52 2.84 -9.56
C GLY A 421 -7.53 3.58 -10.41
N SER A 422 -7.76 3.03 -11.60
CA SER A 422 -8.79 3.47 -12.54
C SER A 422 -9.26 2.28 -13.35
N ARG A 423 -10.38 2.41 -14.06
CA ARG A 423 -10.88 1.34 -14.93
C ARG A 423 -9.83 1.02 -16.00
N TYR A 424 -9.66 -0.27 -16.30
CA TYR A 424 -8.63 -0.79 -17.21
C TYR A 424 -7.18 -0.69 -16.69
N SER A 425 -7.00 -0.36 -15.41
CA SER A 425 -5.70 -0.35 -14.74
C SER A 425 -5.68 -1.39 -13.64
N GLY A 426 -4.53 -2.05 -13.47
CA GLY A 426 -4.27 -2.91 -12.32
C GLY A 426 -4.10 -2.14 -11.00
N GLY A 427 -3.88 -0.82 -11.07
CA GLY A 427 -3.72 0.06 -9.90
C GLY A 427 -2.54 -0.29 -8.99
N PHE A 428 -2.57 0.28 -7.79
CA PHE A 428 -1.54 0.13 -6.77
C PHE A 428 -2.15 -0.20 -5.41
N ILE A 429 -1.55 -1.14 -4.69
CA ILE A 429 -1.66 -1.24 -3.22
C ILE A 429 -0.72 -0.22 -2.60
N ALA A 430 -1.27 0.61 -1.71
CA ALA A 430 -0.53 1.67 -1.05
C ALA A 430 -0.83 1.72 0.45
N LEU A 431 0.09 2.32 1.20
CA LEU A 431 -0.10 2.61 2.62
C LEU A 431 -0.63 4.02 2.81
N LYS A 432 -1.40 4.23 3.88
CA LYS A 432 -1.78 5.55 4.37
C LYS A 432 -1.66 5.63 5.89
N VAL A 433 -1.53 6.84 6.40
CA VAL A 433 -1.38 7.11 7.84
C VAL A 433 -2.46 8.05 8.33
N PHE A 434 -2.76 7.99 9.62
CA PHE A 434 -3.72 8.88 10.26
C PHE A 434 -3.01 9.74 11.28
N THR A 435 -3.10 11.06 11.13
CA THR A 435 -2.41 12.02 11.99
C THR A 435 -3.16 12.27 13.29
N TYR A 436 -2.42 12.57 14.35
CA TYR A 436 -3.02 12.96 15.62
C TYR A 436 -3.82 14.28 15.50
N ASP A 437 -5.01 14.34 16.11
CA ASP A 437 -5.85 15.54 16.16
C ASP A 437 -5.54 16.41 17.39
N TYR A 438 -4.96 17.59 17.13
CA TYR A 438 -4.59 18.57 18.16
C TYR A 438 -5.76 19.49 18.58
N SER A 439 -6.98 19.29 18.08
CA SER A 439 -8.11 20.20 18.27
C SER A 439 -8.47 20.46 19.74
N ASP A 440 -8.35 19.44 20.60
CA ASP A 440 -8.63 19.56 22.03
C ASP A 440 -7.53 20.34 22.79
N GLN A 441 -6.34 20.46 22.24
CA GLN A 441 -5.19 21.10 22.90
C GLN A 441 -5.13 22.60 22.64
N ILE A 442 -5.70 23.08 21.53
CA ILE A 442 -5.65 24.50 21.13
C ILE A 442 -6.15 25.44 22.23
N VAL A 443 -7.17 25.03 22.98
CA VAL A 443 -7.77 25.86 24.04
C VAL A 443 -6.92 25.84 25.32
N SER A 444 -6.21 24.74 25.58
CA SER A 444 -5.35 24.60 26.77
C SER A 444 -4.08 25.46 26.74
N PHE A 445 -3.66 25.94 25.56
CA PHE A 445 -2.44 26.73 25.38
C PHE A 445 -2.54 28.19 25.86
N PHE A 446 -3.73 28.68 26.26
CA PHE A 446 -3.92 30.07 26.65
C PHE A 446 -4.70 30.20 27.96
N PRO A 447 -4.02 30.16 29.12
CA PRO A 447 -4.64 30.37 30.44
C PRO A 447 -5.41 31.70 30.54
N GLU A 448 -4.96 32.73 29.82
CA GLU A 448 -5.58 34.06 29.77
C GLU A 448 -6.99 34.04 29.14
N LEU A 449 -7.31 33.04 28.30
CA LEU A 449 -8.67 32.81 27.79
C LEU A 449 -9.54 32.10 28.83
N ASN A 450 -8.96 31.20 29.63
CA ASN A 450 -9.67 30.49 30.69
C ASN A 450 -10.03 31.43 31.87
N GLU A 451 -9.22 32.45 32.15
CA GLU A 451 -9.58 33.48 33.15
C GLU A 451 -10.78 34.35 32.72
N ALA A 452 -11.10 34.41 31.43
CA ALA A 452 -12.29 35.12 30.93
C ALA A 452 -13.58 34.26 31.05
N GLU A 453 -13.47 32.93 31.08
CA GLU A 453 -14.62 32.03 31.30
C GLU A 453 -14.95 31.83 32.79
N PHE A 454 -13.99 31.96 33.70
CA PHE A 454 -14.23 31.87 35.16
C PHE A 454 -14.74 33.16 35.83
N LYS A 455 -15.06 34.20 35.05
CA LYS A 455 -15.65 35.47 35.53
C LYS A 455 -17.04 35.77 34.95
N LYS A 456 -17.79 34.74 34.55
CA LYS A 456 -19.22 34.86 34.28
C LYS A 456 -20.05 34.24 35.39
#